data_AF-A0A2E1I2W9-F1
#
_entry.id   AF-A0A2E1I2W9-F1
#
_cell.length_a   1.000
_cell.length_b   1.000
_cell.length_c   1.000
_cell.angle_alpha   90.00
_cell.angle_beta   90.00
_cell.angle_gamma   90.00
#
_symmetry.space_group_name_H-M   'P 1'
#
loop_
_entity.id
_entity.type
_entity.pdbx_description
1 polymer ?
#
loop_
_entity_poly.entity_id
_entity_poly.type
_entity_poly.pdbx_seq_one_letter_code
_entity_poly.pdbx_strand_id
1 'polypeptide(L)'
;MIKVYFLSSCSTCKSILKTWNLRDGLTTIDIKKAPLDEKDLKELYSISNNYEVLFNKRAIMFRDVKKKITIFKENDYKKLLLSHYSFLKRPVLLINKKLFVGNSKETVTQAILELKKKFN
;
A
#
# COMPACT_ATOMS: atom_id res chain seq x y z
N MET A 1 11.60 11.53 0.67
CA MET A 1 10.24 11.63 1.26
C MET A 1 9.85 10.27 1.83
N ILE A 2 9.10 10.26 2.93
CA ILE A 2 8.61 9.03 3.55
C ILE A 2 7.08 9.13 3.64
N LYS A 3 6.38 8.22 2.98
CA LYS A 3 4.91 8.17 2.95
C LYS A 3 4.42 6.80 3.43
N VAL A 4 3.34 6.79 4.20
CA VAL A 4 2.66 5.56 4.62
C VAL A 4 1.19 5.63 4.24
N TYR A 5 0.74 4.71 3.39
CA TYR A 5 -0.67 4.52 3.07
C TYR A 5 -1.24 3.43 3.98
N PHE A 6 -2.26 3.77 4.76
CA PHE A 6 -2.85 2.86 5.72
C PHE A 6 -4.37 3.03 5.79
N LEU A 7 -5.02 2.15 6.54
CA LEU A 7 -6.44 2.24 6.83
C LEU A 7 -6.66 2.38 8.33
N SER A 8 -7.29 3.47 8.75
CA SER A 8 -7.61 3.70 10.17
C SER A 8 -8.60 2.70 10.77
N SER A 9 -9.35 1.95 9.97
CA SER A 9 -10.23 0.88 10.45
C SER A 9 -9.58 -0.51 10.46
N CYS A 10 -8.29 -0.65 10.10
CA CYS A 10 -7.59 -1.94 10.12
C CYS A 10 -6.68 -2.07 11.35
N SER A 11 -7.03 -2.99 12.26
CA SER A 11 -6.26 -3.28 13.48
C SER A 11 -4.82 -3.72 13.17
N THR A 12 -4.63 -4.64 12.21
CA THR A 12 -3.30 -5.10 11.79
C THR A 12 -2.44 -3.96 11.24
N CYS A 13 -3.01 -3.06 10.44
CA CYS A 13 -2.28 -1.89 9.95
C CYS A 13 -1.82 -1.03 11.12
N LYS A 14 -2.71 -0.73 12.09
CA LYS A 14 -2.35 0.06 13.28
C LYS A 14 -1.20 -0.57 14.06
N SER A 15 -1.25 -1.88 14.28
CA SER A 15 -0.16 -2.59 14.98
C SER A 15 1.17 -2.46 14.24
N ILE A 16 1.18 -2.64 12.91
CA ILE A 16 2.39 -2.50 12.10
C ILE A 16 2.92 -1.07 12.14
N LEU A 17 2.06 -0.06 12.01
CA LEU A 17 2.45 1.34 12.09
C LEU A 17 3.10 1.67 13.44
N LYS A 18 2.59 1.11 14.54
CA LYS A 18 3.23 1.23 15.86
C LYS A 18 4.61 0.57 15.89
N THR A 19 4.74 -0.63 15.33
CA THR A 19 6.03 -1.34 15.24
C THR A 19 7.06 -0.59 14.38
N TRP A 20 6.61 0.08 13.33
CA TRP A 20 7.45 0.93 12.49
C TRP A 20 7.96 2.18 13.20
N ASN A 21 7.40 2.54 14.36
CA ASN A 21 7.80 3.68 15.19
C ASN A 21 8.00 4.94 14.35
N LEU A 22 6.97 5.29 13.56
CA LEU A 22 6.99 6.42 12.64
C LEU A 22 7.31 7.70 13.45
N ARG A 23 8.52 8.24 13.27
CA ARG A 23 8.98 9.48 13.92
C ARG A 23 8.30 10.71 13.30
N ASP A 24 8.54 11.88 13.88
CA ASP A 24 8.12 13.14 13.28
C ASP A 24 8.73 13.33 11.88
N GLY A 25 7.92 13.84 10.94
CA GLY A 25 8.30 14.06 9.54
C GLY A 25 7.89 12.98 8.54
N LEU A 26 7.16 11.93 8.96
CA LEU A 26 6.53 10.98 8.02
C LEU A 26 5.12 11.43 7.65
N THR A 27 4.80 11.38 6.36
CA THR A 27 3.44 11.63 5.88
C THR A 27 2.62 10.34 6.02
N THR A 28 1.55 10.36 6.81
CA THR A 28 0.62 9.23 6.92
C THR A 28 -0.68 9.57 6.20
N ILE A 29 -1.11 8.68 5.32
CA ILE A 29 -2.26 8.85 4.44
C ILE A 29 -3.27 7.76 4.77
N ASP A 30 -4.38 8.15 5.37
CA ASP A 30 -5.52 7.26 5.58
C ASP A 30 -6.32 7.19 4.29
N ILE A 31 -6.18 6.08 3.56
CA ILE A 31 -6.78 5.92 2.23
C ILE A 31 -8.32 5.87 2.25
N LYS A 32 -8.93 5.78 3.45
CA LYS A 32 -10.39 5.93 3.61
C LYS A 32 -10.81 7.39 3.60
N LYS A 33 -9.98 8.29 4.12
CA LYS A 33 -10.25 9.74 4.19
C LYS A 33 -9.75 10.45 2.94
N ALA A 34 -8.57 10.07 2.46
CA ALA A 34 -7.95 10.58 1.25
C ALA A 34 -7.71 9.40 0.31
N PRO A 35 -8.68 9.06 -0.56
CA PRO A 35 -8.53 8.00 -1.54
C PRO A 35 -7.29 8.18 -2.41
N LEU A 36 -6.75 7.07 -2.90
CA LEU A 36 -5.56 7.08 -3.75
C LEU A 36 -5.86 7.82 -5.06
N ASP A 37 -5.08 8.85 -5.38
CA ASP A 37 -5.18 9.56 -6.64
C ASP A 37 -4.22 8.99 -7.71
N GLU A 38 -4.31 9.49 -8.94
CA GLU A 38 -3.42 9.05 -10.02
C GLU A 38 -1.94 9.39 -9.78
N LYS A 39 -1.66 10.47 -9.04
CA LYS A 39 -0.30 10.94 -8.80
C LYS A 39 0.40 10.02 -7.79
N ASP A 40 -0.26 9.72 -6.69
CA ASP A 40 0.18 8.77 -5.67
C ASP A 40 0.33 7.38 -6.27
N LEU A 41 -0.65 6.93 -7.07
CA LEU A 41 -0.57 5.63 -7.73
C LEU A 41 0.60 5.55 -8.72
N LYS A 42 0.87 6.63 -9.47
CA LYS A 42 2.02 6.71 -10.37
C LYS A 42 3.35 6.70 -9.61
N GLU A 43 3.43 7.35 -8.45
CA GLU A 43 4.60 7.30 -7.56
C GLU A 43 4.89 5.88 -7.07
N LEU A 44 3.85 5.17 -6.62
CA LEU A 44 3.95 3.77 -6.20
C LEU A 44 4.35 2.84 -7.36
N TYR A 45 3.78 3.08 -8.54
CA TYR A 45 4.09 2.32 -9.76
C TYR A 45 5.53 2.52 -10.22
N SER A 46 6.05 3.75 -10.16
CA SER A 46 7.43 4.05 -10.57
C SER A 46 8.50 3.24 -9.82
N ILE A 47 8.13 2.63 -8.69
CA ILE A 47 9.04 1.82 -7.86
C ILE A 47 8.70 0.34 -7.96
N SER A 48 7.41 0.00 -7.94
CA SER A 48 6.95 -1.40 -8.02
C SER A 48 7.04 -1.97 -9.44
N ASN A 49 6.98 -1.10 -10.47
CA ASN A 49 6.83 -1.43 -11.89
C ASN A 49 5.65 -2.37 -12.20
N ASN A 50 4.71 -2.53 -11.25
CA ASN A 50 3.62 -3.48 -11.36
C ASN A 50 2.46 -3.11 -10.42
N TYR A 51 1.28 -2.82 -10.96
CA TYR A 51 0.06 -2.50 -10.20
C TYR A 51 -0.51 -3.71 -9.44
N GLU A 52 -0.34 -4.92 -9.96
CA GLU A 52 -0.78 -6.16 -9.29
C GLU A 52 -0.07 -6.36 -7.95
N VAL A 53 1.20 -5.95 -7.85
CA VAL A 53 1.96 -6.00 -6.59
C VAL A 53 1.30 -5.12 -5.53
N LEU A 54 0.75 -3.98 -5.91
CA LEU A 54 0.01 -3.05 -5.04
C LEU A 54 -1.40 -3.54 -4.72
N PHE A 55 -1.94 -4.47 -5.50
CA PHE A 55 -3.35 -4.84 -5.49
C PHE A 55 -3.71 -5.92 -4.46
N ASN A 56 -4.77 -5.66 -3.68
CA ASN A 56 -5.32 -6.57 -2.69
C ASN A 56 -6.32 -7.57 -3.33
N LYS A 57 -5.79 -8.68 -3.85
CA LYS A 57 -6.59 -9.79 -4.40
C LYS A 57 -7.55 -10.44 -3.40
N ARG A 58 -7.42 -10.16 -2.09
CA ARG A 58 -8.31 -10.71 -1.05
C ARG A 58 -9.51 -9.81 -0.74
N ALA A 59 -9.61 -8.63 -1.37
CA ALA A 59 -10.72 -7.71 -1.17
C ALA A 59 -12.07 -8.39 -1.49
N ILE A 60 -13.08 -8.21 -0.64
CA ILE A 60 -14.42 -8.79 -0.85
C ILE A 60 -14.99 -8.32 -2.19
N MET A 61 -14.89 -7.02 -2.49
CA MET A 61 -15.32 -6.44 -3.77
C MET A 61 -14.61 -7.06 -4.99
N PHE A 62 -13.37 -7.56 -4.83
CA PHE A 62 -12.67 -8.20 -5.93
C PHE A 62 -13.25 -9.58 -6.27
N ARG A 63 -13.86 -10.27 -5.29
CA ARG A 63 -14.44 -11.61 -5.51
C ARG A 63 -15.53 -11.57 -6.57
N ASP A 64 -16.36 -10.53 -6.58
CA ASP A 64 -17.44 -10.41 -7.57
C ASP A 64 -16.93 -9.94 -8.94
N VAL A 65 -15.89 -9.10 -8.97
CA VAL A 65 -15.24 -8.70 -10.22
C VAL A 65 -14.59 -9.92 -10.90
N LYS A 66 -13.90 -10.76 -10.14
CA LYS A 66 -13.23 -11.97 -10.64
C LYS A 66 -14.21 -13.01 -11.22
N LYS A 67 -15.48 -13.02 -10.79
CA LYS A 67 -16.51 -13.88 -11.40
C LYS A 67 -16.87 -13.44 -12.83
N LYS A 68 -16.72 -12.15 -13.13
CA LYS A 68 -17.08 -11.56 -14.44
C LYS A 68 -15.90 -11.50 -15.40
N ILE A 69 -14.67 -11.41 -14.88
CA ILE A 69 -13.45 -11.22 -15.65
C ILE A 69 -12.44 -12.31 -15.27
N THR A 70 -12.03 -13.11 -16.26
CA THR A 70 -11.10 -14.24 -16.07
C THR A 70 -9.63 -13.84 -16.22
N ILE A 71 -9.32 -12.82 -17.03
CA ILE A 71 -7.96 -12.35 -17.29
C ILE A 71 -7.88 -10.87 -16.97
N PHE A 72 -7.00 -10.50 -16.04
CA PHE A 72 -6.72 -9.11 -15.68
C PHE A 72 -5.41 -8.65 -16.33
N LYS A 73 -5.44 -7.52 -17.01
CA LYS A 73 -4.24 -6.84 -17.50
C LYS A 73 -3.74 -5.83 -16.46
N GLU A 74 -2.49 -5.41 -16.61
CA GLU A 74 -1.83 -4.36 -15.82
C GLU A 74 -2.73 -3.12 -15.59
N ASN A 75 -3.38 -2.64 -16.67
CA ASN A 75 -4.24 -1.46 -16.62
C ASN A 75 -5.58 -1.69 -15.91
N ASP A 76 -6.05 -2.94 -15.80
CA ASP A 76 -7.27 -3.26 -15.06
C ASP A 76 -7.01 -3.13 -13.55
N TYR A 77 -5.84 -3.55 -13.08
CA TYR A 77 -5.41 -3.31 -11.72
C TYR A 77 -5.30 -1.82 -11.41
N LYS A 78 -4.74 -1.01 -12.32
CA LYS A 78 -4.72 0.45 -12.19
C LYS A 78 -6.13 1.02 -11.97
N LYS A 79 -7.08 0.66 -12.83
CA LYS A 79 -8.48 1.13 -12.75
C LYS A 79 -9.13 0.73 -11.42
N LEU A 80 -8.91 -0.51 -10.97
CA LEU A 80 -9.47 -0.97 -9.69
C LEU A 80 -8.81 -0.26 -8.50
N LEU A 81 -7.50 -0.02 -8.53
CA LEU A 81 -6.81 0.71 -7.45
C LEU A 81 -7.36 2.13 -7.27
N LEU A 82 -7.71 2.81 -8.37
CA LEU A 82 -8.30 4.15 -8.36
C LEU A 82 -9.80 4.14 -8.04
N SER A 83 -10.50 3.02 -8.27
CA SER A 83 -11.95 2.97 -8.07
C SER A 83 -12.35 2.84 -6.61
N HIS A 84 -11.58 2.11 -5.80
CA HIS A 84 -11.91 1.94 -4.38
C HIS A 84 -10.69 1.63 -3.51
N TYR A 85 -10.60 2.28 -2.36
CA TYR A 85 -9.47 2.14 -1.41
C TYR A 85 -9.24 0.70 -0.92
N SER A 86 -10.26 -0.17 -0.93
CA SER A 86 -10.12 -1.56 -0.48
C SER A 86 -9.19 -2.39 -1.34
N PHE A 87 -8.97 -1.96 -2.59
CA PHE A 87 -8.16 -2.64 -3.58
C PHE A 87 -6.67 -2.41 -3.39
N LEU A 88 -6.23 -1.41 -2.61
CA LEU A 88 -4.83 -1.26 -2.25
C LEU A 88 -4.46 -2.24 -1.11
N LYS A 89 -3.35 -2.98 -1.27
CA LYS A 89 -2.72 -3.72 -0.17
C LYS A 89 -2.29 -2.74 0.91
N ARG A 90 -2.44 -3.11 2.17
CA ARG A 90 -2.17 -2.23 3.30
C ARG A 90 -1.46 -2.97 4.43
N PRO A 91 -0.59 -2.30 5.19
CA PRO A 91 -0.08 -0.93 4.96
C PRO A 91 0.89 -0.89 3.76
N VAL A 92 1.10 0.30 3.17
CA VAL A 92 2.15 0.55 2.17
C VAL A 92 3.11 1.59 2.71
N LEU A 93 4.40 1.28 2.79
CA LEU A 93 5.45 2.23 3.16
C LEU A 93 6.31 2.53 1.94
N LEU A 94 6.47 3.82 1.66
CA LEU A 94 7.40 4.37 0.69
C LEU A 94 8.52 5.10 1.44
N ILE A 95 9.76 4.64 1.27
CA ILE A 95 10.95 5.23 1.92
C ILE A 95 12.15 5.12 1.00
N ASN A 96 12.87 6.22 0.75
CA ASN A 96 14.09 6.25 -0.09
C ASN A 96 13.95 5.50 -1.43
N LYS A 97 12.83 5.69 -2.15
CA LYS A 97 12.50 4.96 -3.41
C LYS A 97 12.39 3.43 -3.25
N LYS A 98 12.23 2.93 -2.02
CA LYS A 98 11.88 1.54 -1.72
C LYS A 98 10.42 1.46 -1.30
N LEU A 99 9.78 0.36 -1.69
CA LEU A 99 8.38 0.13 -1.44
C LEU A 99 8.15 -1.16 -0.67
N PHE A 100 7.41 -1.05 0.44
CA PHE A 100 7.03 -2.16 1.30
C PHE A 100 5.51 -2.27 1.32
N VAL A 101 4.98 -3.34 0.74
CA VAL A 101 3.55 -3.50 0.47
C VAL A 101 2.97 -4.66 1.26
N GLY A 102 2.03 -4.37 2.16
CA GLY A 102 1.26 -5.35 2.90
C GLY A 102 1.82 -5.68 4.30
N ASN A 103 1.33 -6.77 4.86
CA ASN A 103 1.54 -7.18 6.25
C ASN A 103 2.35 -8.48 6.40
N SER A 104 3.10 -8.89 5.37
CA SER A 104 3.94 -10.08 5.49
C SER A 104 5.05 -9.84 6.52
N LYS A 105 5.44 -10.89 7.25
CA LYS A 105 6.49 -10.78 8.28
C LYS A 105 7.79 -10.24 7.70
N GLU A 106 8.16 -10.71 6.51
CA GLU A 106 9.34 -10.26 5.77
C GLU A 106 9.24 -8.77 5.41
N THR A 107 8.14 -8.34 4.79
CA THR A 107 7.91 -6.94 4.42
C THR A 107 7.97 -6.01 5.63
N VAL A 108 7.31 -6.39 6.72
CA VAL A 108 7.31 -5.60 7.96
C VAL A 108 8.72 -5.50 8.55
N THR A 109 9.48 -6.59 8.54
CA THR A 109 10.85 -6.62 9.07
C THR A 109 11.80 -5.77 8.23
N GLN A 110 11.74 -5.89 6.90
CA GLN A 110 12.57 -5.08 5.99
C GLN A 110 12.22 -3.59 6.08
N ALA A 111 10.94 -3.26 6.21
CA ALA A 111 10.49 -1.89 6.44
C ALA A 111 11.10 -1.30 7.72
N ILE A 112 11.12 -2.05 8.82
CA ILE A 112 11.76 -1.62 10.09
C ILE A 112 13.25 -1.36 9.88
N LEU A 113 13.95 -2.26 9.19
CA LEU A 113 15.39 -2.11 8.93
C LEU A 113 15.68 -0.83 8.12
N GLU A 114 14.89 -0.56 7.08
CA GLU A 114 15.06 0.67 6.28
C GLU A 114 14.70 1.94 7.06
N LEU A 115 13.66 1.90 7.89
CA LEU A 115 13.32 3.01 8.78
C LEU A 115 14.46 3.29 9.76
N LYS A 116 15.04 2.24 10.36
CA LYS A 116 16.21 2.38 11.25
C LYS A 116 17.40 3.01 10.50
N LYS A 117 17.75 2.53 9.31
CA LYS A 117 18.85 3.10 8.49
C LYS A 117 18.65 4.57 8.13
N LYS A 118 17.41 5.05 8.09
CA LYS A 118 17.11 6.45 7.72
C LYS A 118 17.17 7.41 8.91
N PHE A 119 16.93 6.92 10.12
CA PHE A 119 16.81 7.72 11.34
C PHE A 119 17.93 7.46 12.37
N ASN A 120 18.94 6.68 11.99
CA ASN A 120 20.14 6.35 12.74
C ASN A 120 21.35 6.82 11.94
#